data_AF-A0A821P8T5-F1
#
_entry.id   AF-A0A821P8T5-F1
#
_cell.length_a   1.000
_cell.length_b   1.000
_cell.length_c   1.000
_cell.angle_alpha   90.00
_cell.angle_beta   90.00
_cell.angle_gamma   90.00
#
_symmetry.space_group_name_H-M   'P 1'
#
loop_
_entity.id
_entity.type
_entity.pdbx_description
1 polymer ?
#
loop_
_entity_poly.entity_id
_entity_poly.type
_entity_poly.pdbx_seq_one_letter_code
_entity_poly.pdbx_strand_id
1 'polypeptide(L)'
;MHYNQWENFSINVSRLGLDLLTICSHKFHGSKGIGALYISQGIQFKSILYDAQHEQGFQPGTVNVLAIIDLERVCQLISNKYLSNKRIE
;
A
#
# COMPACT_ATOMS: atom_id res chain seq x y z
N MET A 1 -10.64 -2.79 23.09
CA MET A 1 -10.33 -3.25 21.72
C MET A 1 -8.90 -2.85 21.40
N HIS A 2 -7.97 -3.81 21.37
CA HIS A 2 -6.55 -3.55 21.13
C HIS A 2 -6.33 -3.13 19.67
N TYR A 3 -6.15 -1.83 19.44
CA TYR A 3 -6.06 -1.23 18.10
C TYR A 3 -4.68 -1.35 17.45
N ASN A 4 -3.69 -2.02 18.06
CA ASN A 4 -2.28 -1.86 17.65
C ASN A 4 -1.56 -3.17 17.26
N GLN A 5 -2.30 -4.27 17.02
CA GLN A 5 -1.67 -5.57 16.75
C GLN A 5 -0.90 -5.66 15.41
N TRP A 6 -1.16 -4.77 14.45
CA TRP A 6 -0.53 -4.80 13.12
C TRP A 6 0.74 -3.94 13.01
N GLU A 7 1.07 -3.12 14.02
CA GLU A 7 2.22 -2.19 13.94
C GLU A 7 3.58 -2.90 13.94
N ASN A 8 3.63 -4.16 14.38
CA ASN A 8 4.86 -4.96 14.47
C ASN A 8 4.92 -6.11 13.45
N PHE A 9 4.07 -6.09 12.41
CA PHE A 9 4.07 -7.13 11.38
C PHE A 9 4.72 -6.62 10.09
N SER A 10 5.85 -7.23 9.69
CA SER A 10 6.47 -6.92 8.40
C SER A 10 5.79 -7.71 7.28
N ILE A 11 5.35 -6.97 6.25
CA ILE A 11 4.77 -7.55 5.04
C ILE A 11 5.88 -7.62 3.99
N ASN A 12 6.30 -8.84 3.65
CA ASN A 12 7.14 -9.10 2.49
C ASN A 12 6.35 -9.99 1.53
N VAL A 13 5.92 -9.42 0.42
CA VAL A 13 5.05 -10.09 -0.57
C VAL A 13 5.66 -11.37 -1.12
N SER A 14 6.98 -11.42 -1.31
CA SER A 14 7.69 -12.60 -1.80
C SER A 14 7.74 -13.71 -0.75
N ARG A 15 8.08 -13.38 0.50
CA ARG A 15 8.16 -14.36 1.61
C ARG A 15 6.79 -14.93 1.96
N LEU A 16 5.74 -14.11 1.83
CA LEU A 16 4.37 -14.51 2.13
C LEU A 16 3.67 -15.17 0.93
N GLY A 17 4.29 -15.17 -0.26
CA GLY A 17 3.69 -15.73 -1.48
C GLY A 17 2.40 -15.01 -1.88
N LEU A 18 2.36 -13.68 -1.75
CA LEU A 18 1.16 -12.89 -2.06
C LEU A 18 1.14 -12.50 -3.54
N ASP A 19 0.05 -12.86 -4.21
CA ASP A 19 -0.20 -12.44 -5.60
C ASP A 19 -0.76 -11.02 -5.68
N LEU A 20 -1.57 -10.65 -4.68
CA LEU A 20 -2.21 -9.34 -4.57
C LEU A 20 -2.11 -8.83 -3.14
N LEU A 21 -1.90 -7.53 -2.98
CA LEU A 21 -1.94 -6.87 -1.66
C LEU A 21 -2.58 -5.49 -1.78
N THR A 22 -3.65 -5.30 -1.01
CA THR A 22 -4.35 -4.00 -0.91
C THR A 22 -3.79 -3.21 0.27
N ILE A 23 -3.49 -1.93 0.03
CA ILE A 23 -2.98 -0.98 1.02
C ILE A 23 -3.94 0.20 1.08
N CYS A 24 -4.39 0.57 2.28
CA CYS A 24 -5.29 1.70 2.51
C CYS A 24 -4.66 2.70 3.47
N SER A 25 -4.37 3.93 3.02
CA SER A 25 -3.62 4.92 3.82
C SER A 25 -4.27 5.22 5.17
N HIS A 26 -5.59 5.44 5.19
CA HIS A 26 -6.34 5.76 6.42
C HIS A 26 -6.38 4.65 7.48
N LYS A 27 -5.97 3.41 7.16
CA LYS A 27 -5.79 2.35 8.17
C LYS A 27 -4.51 2.51 8.99
N PHE A 28 -3.63 3.38 8.54
CA PHE A 28 -2.35 3.70 9.17
C PHE A 28 -2.23 5.19 9.48
N HIS A 29 -3.36 5.83 9.83
CA HIS A 29 -3.44 7.25 10.18
C HIS A 29 -3.11 8.24 9.05
N GLY A 30 -3.07 7.78 7.79
CA GLY A 30 -2.95 8.65 6.62
C GLY A 30 -4.29 9.17 6.08
N SER A 31 -4.23 9.79 4.92
CA SER A 31 -5.39 10.41 4.28
C SER A 31 -6.44 9.40 3.83
N LYS A 32 -7.72 9.79 3.90
CA LYS A 32 -8.83 9.01 3.34
C LYS A 32 -8.87 9.18 1.82
N GLY A 33 -9.39 8.17 1.11
CA GLY A 33 -9.57 8.23 -0.35
C GLY A 33 -8.32 7.89 -1.17
N ILE A 34 -7.25 7.39 -0.52
CA ILE A 34 -6.05 6.90 -1.21
C ILE A 34 -5.62 5.53 -0.69
N GLY A 35 -5.11 4.73 -1.61
CA GLY A 35 -4.58 3.40 -1.38
C GLY A 35 -3.74 2.94 -2.57
N ALA A 36 -3.23 1.72 -2.48
CA ALA A 36 -2.49 1.06 -3.54
C ALA A 36 -2.89 -0.41 -3.63
N LEU A 37 -2.78 -0.96 -4.83
CA LEU A 37 -2.88 -2.39 -5.08
C LEU A 37 -1.54 -2.87 -5.63
N TYR A 38 -0.87 -3.73 -4.88
CA TYR A 38 0.26 -4.47 -5.39
C TYR A 38 -0.26 -5.66 -6.19
N ILE A 39 0.33 -5.87 -7.36
CA ILE A 39 0.08 -7.00 -8.25
C ILE A 39 1.42 -7.67 -8.51
N SER A 40 1.53 -8.95 -8.17
CA SER A 40 2.74 -9.73 -8.39
C SER A 40 3.03 -9.89 -9.89
N GLN A 41 4.31 -10.01 -10.22
CA GLN A 41 4.74 -10.13 -11.61
C GLN A 41 4.17 -11.42 -12.23
N GLY A 42 3.64 -11.31 -13.46
CA GLY A 42 3.05 -12.45 -14.18
C GLY A 42 1.58 -12.72 -13.84
N ILE A 43 1.01 -12.02 -12.84
CA ILE A 43 -0.42 -12.07 -12.58
C ILE A 43 -1.16 -11.31 -13.69
N GLN A 44 -2.02 -12.02 -14.42
CA GLN A 44 -2.97 -11.39 -15.33
C GLN A 44 -4.06 -10.71 -14.52
N PHE A 45 -4.00 -9.39 -14.45
CA PHE A 45 -5.00 -8.58 -13.79
C PHE A 45 -5.85 -7.85 -14.82
N LYS A 46 -7.19 -7.94 -14.69
CA LYS A 46 -8.12 -7.21 -15.55
C LYS A 46 -8.60 -5.97 -14.82
N SER A 47 -8.41 -4.81 -15.44
CA SER A 47 -8.97 -3.56 -14.92
C SER A 47 -10.49 -3.64 -14.80
N ILE A 48 -11.03 -3.09 -13.72
CA ILE A 48 -12.48 -2.93 -13.52
C ILE A 48 -13.00 -1.60 -14.09
N LEU A 49 -12.09 -0.64 -14.35
CA LEU A 49 -12.40 0.66 -14.92
C LEU A 49 -11.76 0.78 -16.31
N TYR A 50 -12.47 1.40 -17.24
CA TYR A 50 -12.06 1.49 -18.65
C TYR A 50 -11.76 2.95 -19.03
N ASP A 51 -11.16 3.13 -20.20
CA ASP A 51 -11.04 4.42 -20.90
C ASP A 51 -9.96 5.44 -20.47
N ALA A 52 -8.84 5.02 -19.86
CA ALA A 52 -7.59 5.80 -19.85
C ALA A 52 -6.35 4.93 -19.59
N GLN A 53 -5.16 5.45 -19.89
CA GLN A 53 -3.87 4.72 -19.79
C GLN A 53 -3.08 4.98 -18.49
N HIS A 54 -3.64 5.71 -17.52
CA HIS A 54 -2.97 5.91 -16.24
C HIS A 54 -2.84 4.58 -15.46
N GLU A 55 -1.85 4.51 -14.58
CA GLU A 55 -1.54 3.32 -13.78
C GLU A 55 -1.45 2.05 -14.67
N GLN A 56 -0.76 2.16 -15.80
CA GLN A 56 -0.58 1.08 -16.79
C GLN A 56 -1.91 0.56 -17.41
N GLY A 57 -2.97 1.37 -17.37
CA GLY A 57 -4.31 1.00 -17.83
C GLY A 57 -5.17 0.30 -16.77
N PHE A 58 -4.69 0.19 -15.53
CA PHE A 58 -5.46 -0.40 -14.42
C PHE A 58 -6.39 0.57 -13.72
N GLN A 59 -6.06 1.86 -13.71
CA GLN A 59 -6.87 2.86 -13.01
C GLN A 59 -6.89 4.16 -13.83
N PRO A 60 -8.01 4.46 -14.51
CA PRO A 60 -8.16 5.70 -15.25
C PRO A 60 -8.39 6.89 -14.32
N GLY A 61 -8.19 8.10 -14.86
CA GLY A 61 -8.41 9.37 -14.17
C GLY A 61 -7.12 10.08 -13.76
N THR A 62 -7.15 11.42 -13.71
CA THR A 62 -5.98 12.23 -13.37
C THR A 62 -5.40 11.82 -12.02
N VAL A 63 -4.09 11.57 -12.00
CA VAL A 63 -3.37 11.08 -10.82
C VAL A 63 -3.43 12.11 -9.70
N ASN A 64 -3.88 11.69 -8.51
CA ASN A 64 -3.87 12.53 -7.32
C ASN A 64 -2.48 12.50 -6.65
N VAL A 65 -1.56 13.29 -7.18
CA VAL A 65 -0.14 13.34 -6.75
C VAL A 65 0.00 13.60 -5.25
N LEU A 66 -0.77 14.54 -4.70
CA LEU A 66 -0.69 14.89 -3.27
C LEU A 66 -1.09 13.71 -2.38
N ALA A 67 -2.13 12.97 -2.77
CA ALA A 67 -2.55 11.80 -2.01
C ALA A 67 -1.54 10.64 -2.12
N ILE A 68 -0.87 10.48 -3.27
CA ILE A 68 0.22 9.51 -3.42
C ILE A 68 1.39 9.84 -2.50
N ILE A 69 1.76 11.12 -2.39
CA ILE A 69 2.81 11.57 -1.46
C ILE A 69 2.42 11.27 0.00
N ASP A 70 1.16 11.47 0.37
CA ASP A 70 0.67 11.08 1.70
C ASP A 70 0.83 9.58 1.96
N LEU A 71 0.40 8.73 1.02
CA LEU A 71 0.54 7.28 1.14
C LEU A 71 2.01 6.86 1.26
N GLU A 72 2.89 7.44 0.45
CA GLU A 72 4.34 7.21 0.51
C GLU A 72 4.89 7.56 1.91
N ARG A 73 4.50 8.72 2.43
CA ARG A 73 4.97 9.20 3.73
C ARG A 73 4.55 8.27 4.86
N VAL A 74 3.30 7.80 4.83
CA VAL A 74 2.74 6.87 5.80
C VAL A 74 3.49 5.54 5.75
N CYS A 75 3.71 4.98 4.57
CA CYS A 75 4.49 3.74 4.39
C CYS A 75 5.92 3.88 4.94
N GLN A 76 6.59 5.00 4.70
CA GLN A 76 7.92 5.27 5.25
C GLN A 76 7.92 5.32 6.78
N LEU A 77 6.94 6.02 7.38
CA LEU A 77 6.84 6.14 8.84
C LEU A 77 6.65 4.78 9.51
N ILE A 78 5.79 3.92 8.96
CA ILE A 78 5.56 2.56 9.46
C ILE A 78 6.84 1.73 9.35
N SER A 79 7.50 1.77 8.19
CA SER A 79 8.75 1.02 7.97
C SER A 79 9.84 1.45 8.96
N ASN A 80 10.01 2.76 9.16
CA ASN A 80 10.98 3.29 10.11
C ASN A 80 10.66 2.88 11.56
N LYS A 81 9.39 2.96 11.97
CA LYS A 81 8.92 2.52 13.30
C LYS A 81 9.19 1.02 13.52
N TYR A 82 8.92 0.19 12.51
CA TYR A 82 9.22 -1.25 12.58
C TYR A 82 10.73 -1.51 12.75
N LEU A 83 11.57 -0.84 11.95
CA LEU A 83 13.04 -0.97 12.02
C LEU A 83 13.64 -0.39 13.31
N SER A 84 13.02 0.60 13.94
CA SER A 84 13.44 1.08 15.25
C SER A 84 13.10 0.09 16.36
N ASN A 85 11.90 -0.50 16.33
CA ASN A 85 11.48 -1.47 17.34
C ASN A 85 12.37 -2.72 17.32
N LYS A 86 12.71 -3.22 16.13
CA LYS A 86 13.60 -4.39 15.97
C LYS A 86 15.04 -4.17 16.44
N ARG A 87 15.48 -2.93 16.65
CA ARG A 87 16.83 -2.62 17.16
C ARG A 87 16.93 -2.63 18.69
N ILE A 88 15.78 -2.62 19.38
CA ILE A 88 15.70 -2.56 20.84
C ILE A 88 15.49 -3.97 21.44
N GLU A 89 15.05 -4.92 20.62
CA GLU A 89 14.97 -6.36 20.92
C GLU A 89 16.26 -7.10 20.51
#